data_AF-A0A6C0DDI5-F1
#
_entry.id   AF-A0A6C0DDI5-F1
#
_cell.length_a   1.000
_cell.length_b   1.000
_cell.length_c   1.000
_cell.angle_alpha   90.00
_cell.angle_beta   90.00
_cell.angle_gamma   90.00
#
_symmetry.space_group_name_H-M   'P 1'
#
loop_
_entity.id
_entity.type
_entity.pdbx_description
1 polymer ?
#
loop_
_entity_poly.entity_id
_entity_poly.type
_entity_poly.pdbx_seq_one_letter_code
_entity_poly.pdbx_strand_id
1 'polypeptide(L)'
;MEKVDLLNMLRTRLVDILFRVENDPWSLLIFQTLLWSFRRWSIYHLTSPEIDGCVKDYIWDTSIDLVSKFAPEGLKEFGVVWLSPNNVGDRIDILEELNEYFEWMVDQMDISIETESDEMQNTLSAFLDDTIHEIVEQWLNGRDHFRIYPRKEEDTEKFPSGRIFDLMRRILAQQPPAPPVPPAPPVPPVPPAPEPIPEPIPEPVPEPAPEPLHEPVPEPVPEPVHEPAPEPVKHTIASALRARRTMRIKGNRSYDKVRDRVSKTRKHVLNR
;
A
#
# COMPACT_ATOMS: atom_id res chain seq x y z
N MET A 1 -27.98 0.93 11.43
CA MET A 1 -27.00 0.07 12.12
C MET A 1 -26.41 0.87 13.25
N GLU A 2 -26.68 0.50 14.50
CA GLU A 2 -26.02 1.12 15.66
C GLU A 2 -24.52 0.74 15.67
N LYS A 3 -23.64 1.63 16.14
CA LYS A 3 -22.17 1.51 16.27
C LYS A 3 -21.59 0.11 16.50
N VAL A 4 -22.28 -0.69 17.32
CA VAL A 4 -21.85 -2.02 17.78
C VAL A 4 -21.90 -3.06 16.66
N ASP A 5 -22.72 -2.84 15.63
CA ASP A 5 -22.89 -3.81 14.55
C ASP A 5 -21.71 -3.79 13.57
N LEU A 6 -21.34 -2.60 13.05
CA LEU A 6 -20.32 -2.48 12.01
C LEU A 6 -18.92 -2.91 12.49
N LEU A 7 -18.48 -2.46 13.67
CA LEU A 7 -17.15 -2.84 14.19
C LEU A 7 -17.04 -4.34 14.41
N ASN A 8 -18.10 -4.97 14.93
CA ASN A 8 -18.13 -6.41 15.15
C ASN A 8 -18.15 -7.18 13.83
N MET A 9 -18.88 -6.69 12.82
CA MET A 9 -18.85 -7.28 11.47
C MET A 9 -17.46 -7.20 10.85
N LEU A 10 -16.81 -6.03 10.89
CA LEU A 10 -15.45 -5.82 10.39
C LEU A 10 -14.48 -6.80 11.05
N ARG A 11 -14.49 -6.86 12.38
CA ARG A 11 -13.62 -7.74 13.17
C ARG A 11 -13.88 -9.21 12.90
N THR A 12 -15.14 -9.65 13.00
CA THR A 12 -15.50 -11.08 12.93
C THR A 12 -15.15 -11.65 11.56
N ARG A 13 -15.44 -10.92 10.47
CA ARG A 13 -15.09 -11.35 9.11
C ARG A 13 -13.58 -11.48 8.91
N LEU A 14 -12.80 -10.48 9.33
CA LEU A 14 -11.34 -10.54 9.17
C LEU A 14 -10.73 -11.67 10.01
N VAL A 15 -11.19 -11.85 11.24
CA VAL A 15 -10.75 -12.94 12.11
C VAL A 15 -11.07 -14.29 11.47
N ASP A 16 -12.29 -14.49 10.96
CA ASP A 16 -12.68 -15.75 10.31
C ASP A 16 -11.78 -16.08 9.09
N ILE A 17 -11.51 -15.09 8.24
CA ILE A 17 -10.60 -15.25 7.09
C ILE A 17 -9.20 -15.64 7.57
N LEU A 18 -8.62 -14.86 8.49
CA LEU A 18 -7.24 -15.08 8.94
C LEU A 18 -7.06 -16.41 9.69
N PHE A 19 -8.04 -16.87 10.46
CA PHE A 19 -7.93 -18.14 11.18
C PHE A 19 -8.04 -19.37 10.28
N ARG A 20 -8.55 -19.23 9.04
CA ARG A 20 -8.54 -20.28 8.02
C ARG A 20 -7.26 -20.32 7.20
N VAL A 21 -6.44 -19.27 7.28
CA VAL A 21 -5.14 -19.23 6.62
C VAL A 21 -4.22 -20.30 7.18
N GLU A 22 -3.58 -21.07 6.30
CA GLU A 22 -2.64 -22.10 6.70
C GLU A 22 -1.48 -21.53 7.53
N ASN A 23 -0.98 -22.36 8.45
CA ASN A 23 0.07 -21.95 9.38
C ASN A 23 1.49 -21.96 8.78
N ASP A 24 1.62 -21.90 7.46
CA ASP A 24 2.91 -21.86 6.79
C ASP A 24 3.45 -20.42 6.64
N PRO A 25 4.78 -20.24 6.57
CA PRO A 25 5.36 -18.92 6.55
C PRO A 25 5.00 -18.05 5.33
N TRP A 26 4.70 -18.67 4.18
CA TRP A 26 4.33 -17.95 2.96
C TRP A 26 2.94 -17.34 3.07
N SER A 27 1.98 -18.10 3.60
CA SER A 27 0.67 -17.56 3.94
C SER A 27 0.75 -16.36 4.88
N LEU A 28 1.52 -16.48 5.96
CA LEU A 28 1.67 -15.38 6.92
C LEU A 28 2.22 -14.12 6.25
N LEU A 29 3.18 -14.28 5.34
CA LEU A 29 3.75 -13.17 4.57
C LEU A 29 2.74 -12.51 3.64
N ILE A 30 2.05 -13.31 2.82
CA ILE A 30 1.13 -12.81 1.80
C ILE A 30 0.00 -12.01 2.44
N PHE A 31 -0.67 -12.58 3.45
CA PHE A 31 -1.81 -11.95 4.08
C PHE A 31 -1.43 -10.68 4.85
N GLN A 32 -0.30 -10.67 5.56
CA GLN A 32 0.20 -9.43 6.20
C GLN A 32 0.50 -8.34 5.17
N THR A 33 1.09 -8.69 4.02
CA THR A 33 1.41 -7.75 2.95
C THR A 33 0.15 -7.16 2.35
N LEU A 34 -0.88 -7.98 2.11
CA LEU A 34 -2.17 -7.54 1.58
C LEU A 34 -2.89 -6.61 2.55
N LEU A 35 -2.95 -6.95 3.84
CA LEU A 35 -3.56 -6.08 4.86
C LEU A 35 -2.86 -4.73 4.95
N TRP A 36 -1.52 -4.71 4.86
CA TRP A 36 -0.76 -3.47 4.93
C TRP A 36 -0.98 -2.63 3.66
N SER A 37 -0.95 -3.27 2.49
CA SER A 37 -1.19 -2.61 1.21
C SER A 37 -2.60 -2.04 1.14
N PHE A 38 -3.61 -2.78 1.60
CA PHE A 38 -4.99 -2.31 1.69
C PHE A 38 -5.12 -1.09 2.59
N ARG A 39 -4.54 -1.10 3.80
CA ARG A 39 -4.57 0.07 4.70
C ARG A 39 -3.97 1.32 4.03
N ARG A 40 -2.84 1.17 3.32
CA ARG A 40 -2.21 2.29 2.60
C ARG A 40 -3.06 2.74 1.40
N TRP A 41 -3.66 1.80 0.68
CA TRP A 41 -4.63 2.11 -0.36
C TRP A 41 -5.82 2.89 0.20
N SER A 42 -6.38 2.52 1.35
CA SER A 42 -7.50 3.23 1.97
C SER A 42 -7.16 4.69 2.27
N ILE A 43 -5.95 4.99 2.73
CA ILE A 43 -5.47 6.37 2.92
C ILE A 43 -5.42 7.11 1.58
N TYR A 44 -4.86 6.47 0.56
CA TYR A 44 -4.78 7.05 -0.79
C TYR A 44 -6.17 7.32 -1.37
N HIS A 45 -7.09 6.36 -1.28
CA HIS A 45 -8.49 6.47 -1.71
C HIS A 45 -9.17 7.71 -1.13
N LEU A 46 -9.03 7.88 0.18
CA LEU A 46 -9.64 8.98 0.93
C LEU A 46 -8.98 10.34 0.68
N THR A 47 -7.71 10.37 0.28
CA THR A 47 -6.97 11.63 0.08
C THR A 47 -6.89 12.05 -1.38
N SER A 48 -7.22 11.17 -2.33
CA SER A 48 -7.10 11.47 -3.76
C SER A 48 -8.34 12.20 -4.29
N PRO A 49 -8.18 13.39 -4.89
CA PRO A 49 -9.31 14.16 -5.42
C PRO A 49 -9.90 13.60 -6.72
N GLU A 50 -9.15 12.75 -7.43
CA GLU A 50 -9.54 12.18 -8.73
C GLU A 50 -10.50 10.99 -8.63
N ILE A 51 -10.55 10.34 -7.46
CA ILE A 51 -11.44 9.21 -7.21
C ILE A 51 -12.78 9.78 -6.75
N ASP A 52 -13.57 10.29 -7.69
CA ASP A 52 -14.89 10.84 -7.40
C ASP A 52 -15.93 9.72 -7.32
N GLY A 53 -15.91 8.96 -6.21
CA GLY A 53 -16.98 8.19 -5.56
C GLY A 53 -18.01 7.36 -6.37
N CYS A 54 -17.96 7.32 -7.69
CA CYS A 54 -19.08 6.91 -8.53
C CYS A 54 -18.75 5.79 -9.51
N VAL A 55 -17.55 5.21 -9.45
CA VAL A 55 -17.23 4.04 -10.26
C VAL A 55 -16.56 3.01 -9.40
N LYS A 56 -17.16 1.82 -9.34
CA LYS A 56 -16.59 0.57 -8.82
C LYS A 56 -15.38 0.09 -9.64
N ASP A 57 -14.67 1.01 -10.28
CA ASP A 57 -13.38 0.76 -10.89
C ASP A 57 -12.38 0.84 -9.74
N TYR A 58 -12.35 -0.23 -8.94
CA TYR A 58 -11.33 -0.37 -7.91
C TYR A 58 -9.97 -0.16 -8.58
N ILE A 59 -9.13 0.67 -7.96
CA ILE A 59 -7.83 1.01 -8.55
C ILE A 59 -6.89 -0.22 -8.61
N TRP A 60 -7.26 -1.29 -7.91
CA TRP A 60 -6.61 -2.58 -8.02
C TRP A 60 -7.54 -3.61 -8.66
N ASP A 61 -7.15 -4.10 -9.83
CA ASP A 61 -7.87 -5.20 -10.51
C ASP A 61 -7.48 -6.58 -9.94
N THR A 62 -6.32 -6.65 -9.28
CA THR A 62 -5.78 -7.88 -8.70
C THR A 62 -5.05 -7.59 -7.41
N SER A 63 -4.89 -8.62 -6.57
CA SER A 63 -4.03 -8.56 -5.38
C SER A 63 -2.59 -8.10 -5.71
N ILE A 64 -2.06 -8.49 -6.89
CA ILE A 64 -0.75 -8.05 -7.36
C ILE A 64 -0.73 -6.54 -7.59
N ASP A 65 -1.77 -6.01 -8.21
CA ASP A 65 -1.87 -4.58 -8.49
C ASP A 65 -1.93 -3.76 -7.19
N LEU A 66 -2.74 -4.21 -6.22
CA LEU A 66 -2.81 -3.63 -4.88
C LEU A 66 -1.42 -3.55 -4.22
N VAL A 67 -0.69 -4.66 -4.22
CA VAL A 67 0.63 -4.74 -3.60
C VAL A 67 1.67 -3.91 -4.37
N SER A 68 1.69 -3.98 -5.70
CA SER A 68 2.66 -3.26 -6.52
C SER A 68 2.58 -1.73 -6.31
N LYS A 69 1.36 -1.20 -6.18
CA LYS A 69 1.10 0.22 -6.01
C LYS A 69 1.21 0.66 -4.54
N PHE A 70 0.68 -0.14 -3.61
CA PHE A 70 0.42 0.32 -2.23
C PHE A 70 1.22 -0.38 -1.13
N ALA A 71 1.92 -1.47 -1.40
CA ALA A 71 2.82 -2.06 -0.40
C ALA A 71 3.89 -1.05 0.06
N PRO A 72 4.36 -1.13 1.32
CA PRO A 72 5.40 -0.23 1.81
C PRO A 72 6.69 -0.35 1.00
N GLU A 73 7.46 0.73 0.99
CA GLU A 73 8.80 0.72 0.38
C GLU A 73 9.63 -0.39 1.01
N GLY A 74 10.28 -1.22 0.18
CA GLY A 74 11.02 -2.41 0.60
C GLY A 74 10.23 -3.72 0.52
N LEU A 75 8.89 -3.70 0.48
CA LEU A 75 8.08 -4.91 0.22
C LEU A 75 7.54 -4.99 -1.21
N LYS A 76 7.36 -3.85 -1.91
CA LYS A 76 6.79 -3.80 -3.27
C LYS A 76 7.42 -4.80 -4.23
N GLU A 77 8.74 -4.87 -4.25
CA GLU A 77 9.51 -5.72 -5.18
C GLU A 77 9.29 -7.21 -4.90
N PHE A 78 9.13 -7.59 -3.63
CA PHE A 78 8.95 -8.99 -3.22
C PHE A 78 7.49 -9.43 -3.30
N GLY A 79 6.56 -8.53 -2.98
CA GLY A 79 5.14 -8.83 -2.93
C GLY A 79 4.56 -9.29 -4.27
N VAL A 80 5.06 -8.75 -5.39
CA VAL A 80 4.69 -9.21 -6.74
C VAL A 80 5.13 -10.66 -6.98
N VAL A 81 6.32 -11.05 -6.50
CA VAL A 81 6.82 -12.43 -6.62
C VAL A 81 5.98 -13.38 -5.74
N TRP A 82 5.66 -12.96 -4.52
CA TRP A 82 4.89 -13.78 -3.57
C TRP A 82 3.47 -14.05 -4.03
N LEU A 83 2.85 -13.10 -4.73
CA LEU A 83 1.49 -13.22 -5.28
C LEU A 83 1.45 -13.89 -6.65
N SER A 84 2.58 -14.38 -7.17
CA SER A 84 2.57 -15.18 -8.40
C SER A 84 1.79 -16.49 -8.21
N PRO A 85 1.08 -16.99 -9.24
CA PRO A 85 0.24 -18.19 -9.11
C PRO A 85 0.96 -19.41 -8.52
N ASN A 86 2.26 -19.56 -8.83
CA ASN A 86 3.09 -20.66 -8.33
C ASN A 86 3.31 -20.62 -6.80
N ASN A 87 3.29 -19.42 -6.21
CA ASN A 87 3.55 -19.22 -4.77
C ASN A 87 2.27 -19.12 -3.96
N VAL A 88 1.18 -18.68 -4.59
CA VAL A 88 -0.16 -18.66 -3.99
C VAL A 88 -0.67 -20.10 -3.81
N GLY A 89 -0.47 -20.96 -4.81
CA GLY A 89 -0.87 -22.38 -4.74
C GLY A 89 -2.34 -22.53 -4.38
N ASP A 90 -2.63 -23.30 -3.34
CA ASP A 90 -4.01 -23.64 -2.92
C ASP A 90 -4.70 -22.52 -2.10
N ARG A 91 -4.08 -21.33 -1.99
CA ARG A 91 -4.59 -20.19 -1.20
C ARG A 91 -5.60 -19.33 -1.92
N ILE A 92 -5.86 -19.62 -3.20
CA ILE A 92 -6.65 -18.77 -4.09
C ILE A 92 -8.02 -18.45 -3.48
N ASP A 93 -8.74 -19.46 -2.98
CA ASP A 93 -10.08 -19.29 -2.42
C ASP A 93 -10.07 -18.29 -1.24
N ILE A 94 -9.14 -18.44 -0.29
CA ILE A 94 -9.06 -17.54 0.89
C ILE A 94 -8.59 -16.14 0.48
N LEU A 95 -7.76 -16.02 -0.56
CA LEU A 95 -7.36 -14.72 -1.11
C LEU A 95 -8.52 -14.00 -1.81
N GLU A 96 -9.36 -14.73 -2.53
CA GLU A 96 -10.59 -14.19 -3.13
C GLU A 96 -11.53 -13.68 -2.03
N GLU A 97 -11.73 -14.45 -0.97
CA GLU A 97 -12.54 -14.01 0.19
C GLU A 97 -11.96 -12.78 0.89
N LEU A 98 -10.63 -12.67 0.99
CA LEU A 98 -9.98 -11.46 1.52
C LEU A 98 -10.20 -10.27 0.59
N ASN A 99 -10.17 -10.47 -0.73
CA ASN A 99 -10.43 -9.41 -1.70
C ASN A 99 -11.89 -8.95 -1.64
N GLU A 100 -12.85 -9.86 -1.57
CA GLU A 100 -14.27 -9.53 -1.36
C GLU A 100 -14.47 -8.75 -0.05
N TYR A 101 -13.75 -9.11 1.01
CA TYR A 101 -13.75 -8.37 2.27
C TYR A 101 -13.20 -6.95 2.11
N PHE A 102 -12.14 -6.76 1.33
CA PHE A 102 -11.58 -5.45 1.00
C PHE A 102 -12.57 -4.59 0.22
N GLU A 103 -13.18 -5.14 -0.84
CA GLU A 103 -14.21 -4.48 -1.64
C GLU A 103 -15.40 -4.04 -0.77
N TRP A 104 -15.89 -4.94 0.09
CA TRP A 104 -16.96 -4.61 1.02
C TRP A 104 -16.57 -3.47 1.98
N MET A 105 -15.33 -3.41 2.45
CA MET A 105 -14.87 -2.29 3.27
C MET A 105 -14.84 -0.98 2.49
N VAL A 106 -14.46 -1.00 1.22
CA VAL A 106 -14.53 0.19 0.35
C VAL A 106 -15.96 0.69 0.26
N ASP A 107 -16.92 -0.21 0.00
CA ASP A 107 -18.34 0.14 -0.03
C ASP A 107 -18.77 0.80 1.29
N GLN A 108 -18.31 0.30 2.45
CA GLN A 108 -18.62 0.93 3.74
C GLN A 108 -17.97 2.31 3.88
N MET A 109 -16.75 2.51 3.39
CA MET A 109 -16.08 3.81 3.38
C MET A 109 -16.85 4.81 2.52
N ASP A 110 -17.24 4.41 1.31
CA ASP A 110 -17.95 5.27 0.38
C ASP A 110 -19.36 5.61 0.90
N ILE A 111 -20.11 4.63 1.42
CA ILE A 111 -21.40 4.86 2.10
C ILE A 111 -21.23 5.85 3.25
N SER A 112 -20.18 5.71 4.07
CA SER A 112 -19.94 6.61 5.21
C SER A 112 -19.67 8.06 4.77
N ILE A 113 -19.08 8.25 3.59
CA ILE A 113 -18.80 9.56 2.99
C ILE A 113 -20.07 10.13 2.36
N GLU A 114 -20.83 9.33 1.63
CA GLU A 114 -22.07 9.73 0.98
C GLU A 114 -23.15 10.15 1.97
N THR A 115 -23.31 9.37 3.04
CA THR A 115 -24.27 9.61 4.12
C THR A 115 -23.78 10.62 5.16
N GLU A 116 -22.53 11.10 5.04
CA GLU A 116 -21.88 11.99 6.01
C GLU A 116 -21.93 11.47 7.46
N SER A 117 -21.90 10.14 7.62
CA SER A 117 -22.01 9.46 8.91
C SER A 117 -20.69 9.49 9.67
N ASP A 118 -20.56 10.46 10.58
CA ASP A 118 -19.41 10.57 11.49
C ASP A 118 -19.22 9.29 12.33
N GLU A 119 -20.30 8.60 12.67
CA GLU A 119 -20.26 7.35 13.42
C GLU A 119 -19.60 6.20 12.65
N MET A 120 -19.98 6.02 11.38
CA MET A 120 -19.37 5.01 10.51
C MET A 120 -17.90 5.35 10.22
N GLN A 121 -17.60 6.61 9.94
CA GLN A 121 -16.23 7.08 9.69
C GLN A 121 -15.31 6.87 10.91
N ASN A 122 -15.80 7.17 12.12
CA ASN A 122 -15.07 6.91 13.36
C ASN A 122 -14.86 5.40 13.60
N THR A 123 -15.84 4.57 13.22
CA THR A 123 -15.75 3.11 13.35
C THR A 123 -14.72 2.52 12.38
N LEU A 124 -14.75 2.95 11.12
CA LEU A 124 -13.81 2.51 10.07
C LEU A 124 -12.37 2.93 10.39
N SER A 125 -12.18 4.17 10.84
CA SER A 125 -10.85 4.63 11.26
C SER A 125 -10.35 3.89 12.49
N ALA A 126 -11.17 3.71 13.54
CA ALA A 126 -10.77 2.91 14.70
C ALA A 126 -10.40 1.47 14.31
N PHE A 127 -11.13 0.87 13.36
CA PHE A 127 -10.82 -0.47 12.90
C PHE A 127 -9.46 -0.55 12.19
N LEU A 128 -9.23 0.31 11.18
CA LEU A 128 -8.03 0.27 10.34
C LEU A 128 -6.78 0.91 10.98
N ASP A 129 -6.93 1.82 11.95
CA ASP A 129 -5.81 2.45 12.66
C ASP A 129 -5.45 1.72 13.97
N ASP A 130 -6.39 1.00 14.60
CA ASP A 130 -6.15 0.33 15.89
C ASP A 130 -6.50 -1.17 15.87
N THR A 131 -7.76 -1.53 15.61
CA THR A 131 -8.25 -2.92 15.81
C THR A 131 -7.52 -3.94 14.93
N ILE A 132 -7.17 -3.57 13.71
CA ILE A 132 -6.43 -4.46 12.80
C ILE A 132 -5.07 -4.88 13.37
N HIS A 133 -4.37 -3.99 14.09
CA HIS A 133 -3.09 -4.31 14.72
C HIS A 133 -3.27 -5.38 15.80
N GLU A 134 -4.33 -5.29 16.61
CA GLU A 134 -4.66 -6.27 17.64
C GLU A 134 -5.04 -7.63 17.04
N ILE A 135 -5.82 -7.62 15.94
CA ILE A 135 -6.20 -8.85 15.22
C ILE A 135 -4.95 -9.54 14.67
N VAL A 136 -4.07 -8.80 13.99
CA VAL A 136 -2.83 -9.35 13.42
C VAL A 136 -1.90 -9.84 14.54
N GLU A 137 -1.83 -9.15 15.68
CA GLU A 137 -1.06 -9.61 16.83
C GLU A 137 -1.55 -10.94 17.39
N GLN A 138 -2.87 -11.07 17.57
CA GLN A 138 -3.48 -12.31 18.05
C GLN A 138 -3.29 -13.45 17.05
N TRP A 139 -3.44 -13.17 15.76
CA TRP A 139 -3.25 -14.13 14.68
C TRP A 139 -1.80 -14.62 14.55
N LEU A 140 -0.82 -13.76 14.87
CA LEU A 140 0.61 -14.09 14.88
C LEU A 140 1.13 -14.56 16.23
N ASN A 141 0.27 -14.80 17.23
CA ASN A 141 0.71 -15.21 18.55
C ASN A 141 1.56 -16.51 18.49
N GLY A 142 2.73 -16.51 19.11
CA GLY A 142 3.73 -17.58 19.01
C GLY A 142 4.56 -17.60 17.72
N ARG A 143 4.30 -16.68 16.78
CA ARG A 143 4.94 -16.59 15.45
C ARG A 143 5.41 -15.17 15.10
N ASP A 144 5.68 -14.36 16.12
CA ASP A 144 6.10 -12.95 15.96
C ASP A 144 7.36 -12.80 15.10
N HIS A 145 8.18 -13.83 14.99
CA HIS A 145 9.36 -13.85 14.13
C HIS A 145 9.06 -13.81 12.62
N PHE A 146 7.81 -14.05 12.20
CA PHE A 146 7.33 -13.86 10.83
C PHE A 146 6.57 -12.54 10.65
N ARG A 147 6.50 -11.70 11.68
CA ARG A 147 5.78 -10.43 11.62
C ARG A 147 6.49 -9.45 10.68
N ILE A 148 5.75 -8.99 9.69
CA ILE A 148 6.10 -7.86 8.84
C ILE A 148 5.13 -6.70 9.02
N TYR A 149 3.88 -6.97 9.40
CA TYR A 149 2.89 -5.92 9.63
C TYR A 149 3.32 -5.02 10.80
N PRO A 150 3.28 -3.68 10.65
CA PRO A 150 3.83 -2.76 11.64
C PRO A 150 3.07 -2.86 12.96
N ARG A 151 3.81 -2.72 14.06
CA ARG A 151 3.21 -2.46 15.38
C ARG A 151 2.63 -1.05 15.42
N LYS A 152 1.78 -0.78 16.41
CA LYS A 152 1.06 0.50 16.54
C LYS A 152 2.00 1.71 16.65
N GLU A 153 3.20 1.50 17.20
CA GLU A 153 4.22 2.53 17.40
C GLU A 153 5.22 2.63 16.23
N GLU A 154 5.20 1.69 15.29
CA GLU A 154 6.15 1.61 14.18
C GLU A 154 5.72 2.48 12.98
N ASP A 155 6.69 2.81 12.12
CA ASP A 155 6.43 3.53 10.86
C ASP A 155 5.61 2.63 9.90
N THR A 156 4.49 3.16 9.42
CA THR A 156 3.58 2.44 8.52
C THR A 156 3.89 2.65 7.04
N GLU A 157 4.84 3.53 6.69
CA GLU A 157 5.15 3.86 5.30
C GLU A 157 6.33 3.05 4.74
N LYS A 158 7.29 2.70 5.60
CA LYS A 158 8.53 2.04 5.19
C LYS A 158 8.70 0.70 5.88
N PHE A 159 9.09 -0.32 5.11
CA PHE A 159 9.53 -1.59 5.63
C PHE A 159 11.06 -1.67 5.55
N PRO A 160 11.79 -1.88 6.67
CA PRO A 160 13.24 -1.98 6.63
C PRO A 160 13.70 -3.18 5.80
N SER A 161 14.37 -2.93 4.67
CA SER A 161 14.80 -3.98 3.74
C SER A 161 15.67 -5.04 4.41
N GLY A 162 16.44 -4.72 5.45
CA GLY A 162 17.23 -5.71 6.20
C GLY A 162 16.38 -6.82 6.84
N ARG A 163 15.14 -6.50 7.25
CA ARG A 163 14.23 -7.49 7.85
C ARG A 163 13.73 -8.52 6.83
N ILE A 164 13.63 -8.17 5.55
CA ILE A 164 13.15 -9.10 4.52
C ILE A 164 14.12 -10.25 4.33
N PHE A 165 15.42 -9.97 4.31
CA PHE A 165 16.44 -10.99 4.05
C PHE A 165 16.51 -12.02 5.17
N ASP A 166 16.46 -11.56 6.41
CA ASP A 166 16.43 -12.45 7.58
C ASP A 166 15.18 -13.32 7.60
N LEU A 167 14.04 -12.74 7.23
CA LEU A 167 12.77 -13.44 7.13
C LEU A 167 12.80 -14.50 6.03
N MET A 168 13.20 -14.11 4.82
CA MET A 168 13.32 -15.03 3.67
C MET A 168 14.29 -16.16 3.97
N ARG A 169 15.43 -15.88 4.62
CA ARG A 169 16.38 -16.91 5.06
C ARG A 169 15.72 -17.92 6.00
N ARG A 170 14.91 -17.47 6.96
CA ARG A 170 14.20 -18.37 7.89
C ARG A 170 13.14 -19.22 7.19
N ILE A 171 12.41 -18.64 6.25
CA ILE A 171 11.38 -19.34 5.48
C ILE A 171 12.00 -20.44 4.63
N LEU A 172 13.06 -20.10 3.89
CA LEU A 172 13.79 -21.07 3.06
C LEU A 172 14.46 -22.15 3.91
N ALA A 173 14.94 -21.83 5.11
CA ALA A 173 15.51 -22.82 6.04
C ALA A 173 14.46 -23.79 6.62
N GLN A 174 13.17 -23.42 6.62
CA GLN A 174 12.08 -24.28 7.07
C GLN A 174 11.48 -25.12 5.94
N GLN A 175 11.86 -24.89 4.68
CA GLN A 175 11.48 -25.79 3.60
C GLN A 175 12.20 -27.14 3.79
N PRO A 176 11.48 -28.28 3.77
CA PRO A 176 12.13 -29.58 3.79
C PRO A 176 13.11 -29.65 2.62
N PRO A 177 14.31 -30.26 2.80
CA PRO A 177 15.28 -30.37 1.72
C PRO A 177 14.60 -31.01 0.52
N ALA A 178 14.74 -30.40 -0.66
CA ALA A 178 14.24 -30.98 -1.89
C ALA A 178 14.70 -32.45 -1.96
N PRO A 179 13.83 -33.39 -2.38
CA PRO A 179 14.23 -34.78 -2.53
C PRO A 179 15.51 -34.83 -3.37
N PRO A 180 16.51 -35.67 -2.99
CA PRO A 180 17.78 -35.71 -3.69
C PRO A 180 17.49 -35.90 -5.18
N VAL A 181 17.91 -34.93 -5.99
CA VAL A 181 17.78 -35.00 -7.45
C VAL A 181 18.42 -36.32 -7.86
N PRO A 182 17.68 -37.25 -8.51
CA PRO A 182 18.29 -38.48 -9.00
C PRO A 182 19.48 -38.08 -9.88
N PRO A 183 20.63 -38.79 -9.78
CA PRO A 183 21.83 -38.44 -10.54
C PRO A 183 21.43 -38.27 -12.01
N ALA A 184 21.73 -37.07 -12.55
CA ALA A 184 21.40 -36.75 -13.93
C ALA A 184 21.93 -37.88 -14.84
N PRO A 185 21.15 -38.33 -15.85
CA PRO A 185 21.67 -39.28 -16.82
C PRO A 185 22.97 -38.72 -17.42
N PRO A 186 23.97 -39.59 -17.71
CA PRO A 186 25.26 -39.14 -18.20
C PRO A 186 25.07 -38.23 -19.41
N VAL A 187 25.56 -36.99 -19.27
CA VAL A 187 25.52 -35.97 -20.32
C VAL A 187 26.21 -36.56 -21.57
N PRO A 188 25.56 -36.60 -22.74
CA PRO A 188 26.24 -37.00 -23.97
C PRO A 188 27.45 -36.08 -24.20
N PRO A 189 28.57 -36.58 -24.74
CA PRO A 189 29.78 -35.78 -24.90
C PRO A 189 29.48 -34.50 -25.68
N VAL A 190 29.75 -33.38 -25.04
CA VAL A 190 29.64 -32.04 -25.64
C VAL A 190 30.63 -31.99 -26.83
N PRO A 191 30.20 -31.66 -28.06
CA PRO A 191 31.14 -31.45 -29.16
C PRO A 191 32.08 -30.29 -28.79
N PRO A 192 33.36 -30.31 -29.21
CA PRO A 192 34.31 -29.28 -28.82
C PRO A 192 33.79 -27.90 -29.24
N ALA A 193 33.69 -27.00 -28.26
CA ALA A 193 33.34 -25.61 -28.51
C ALA A 193 34.40 -24.95 -29.41
N PRO A 194 34.00 -24.09 -30.37
CA PRO A 194 34.96 -23.33 -31.16
C PRO A 194 35.77 -22.39 -30.26
N GLU A 195 37.06 -22.26 -30.58
CA GLU A 195 38.04 -21.44 -29.86
C GLU A 195 37.53 -20.00 -29.63
N PRO A 196 37.77 -19.41 -28.44
CA PRO A 196 37.37 -18.03 -28.19
C PRO A 196 38.17 -17.07 -29.08
N ILE A 197 37.44 -16.29 -29.87
CA ILE A 197 37.98 -15.12 -30.57
C ILE A 197 38.48 -14.14 -29.50
N PRO A 198 39.72 -13.65 -29.57
CA PRO A 198 40.24 -12.71 -28.58
C PRO A 198 39.45 -11.39 -28.63
N GLU A 199 38.93 -10.98 -27.47
CA GLU A 199 38.28 -9.68 -27.28
C GLU A 199 39.28 -8.53 -27.52
N PRO A 200 38.86 -7.42 -28.15
CA PRO A 200 39.72 -6.26 -28.33
C PRO A 200 39.93 -5.55 -26.99
N ILE A 201 41.21 -5.29 -26.70
CA ILE A 201 41.68 -4.49 -25.57
C ILE A 201 41.08 -3.07 -25.70
N PRO A 202 40.36 -2.55 -24.69
CA PRO A 202 39.92 -1.16 -24.70
C PRO A 202 41.12 -0.23 -24.46
N GLU A 203 41.24 0.80 -25.32
CA GLU A 203 42.19 1.89 -25.17
C GLU A 203 41.95 2.70 -23.86
N PRO A 204 43.00 3.26 -23.24
CA PRO A 204 42.87 4.02 -22.01
C PRO A 204 42.17 5.37 -22.23
N VAL A 205 41.17 5.63 -21.38
CA VAL A 205 40.46 6.91 -21.26
C VAL A 205 41.43 8.00 -20.76
N PRO A 206 41.48 9.20 -21.37
CA PRO A 206 42.30 10.29 -20.86
C PRO A 206 41.64 10.98 -19.66
N GLU A 207 42.47 11.33 -18.67
CA GLU A 207 42.12 12.09 -17.45
C GLU A 207 41.48 13.46 -17.78
N PRO A 208 40.46 13.90 -17.04
CA PRO A 208 40.03 15.29 -17.09
C PRO A 208 40.89 16.17 -16.16
N ALA A 209 41.42 17.25 -16.72
CA ALA A 209 42.09 18.33 -16.01
C ALA A 209 41.12 19.15 -15.13
N PRO A 210 41.61 19.88 -14.09
CA PRO A 210 40.76 20.56 -13.12
C PRO A 210 40.40 22.01 -13.51
N GLU A 211 39.19 22.40 -13.10
CA GLU A 211 38.60 23.71 -12.74
C GLU A 211 38.88 24.97 -13.59
N PRO A 212 37.86 25.85 -13.67
CA PRO A 212 37.99 27.06 -12.86
C PRO A 212 36.70 27.49 -12.12
N LEU A 213 36.97 28.16 -11.00
CA LEU A 213 36.15 29.04 -10.16
C LEU A 213 35.23 29.99 -10.96
N HIS A 214 34.06 30.31 -10.42
CA HIS A 214 33.70 31.66 -9.93
C HIS A 214 32.24 31.70 -9.41
N GLU A 215 32.09 32.37 -8.25
CA GLU A 215 30.83 32.77 -7.60
C GLU A 215 30.00 33.71 -8.49
N PRO A 216 28.68 33.83 -8.22
CA PRO A 216 28.29 35.01 -7.47
C PRO A 216 27.27 34.74 -6.36
N VAL A 217 27.43 35.50 -5.28
CA VAL A 217 26.53 35.64 -4.13
C VAL A 217 25.21 36.27 -4.56
N PRO A 218 24.04 35.70 -4.21
CA PRO A 218 22.78 36.43 -4.15
C PRO A 218 22.53 36.98 -2.75
N GLU A 219 22.09 38.24 -2.69
CA GLU A 219 21.67 38.98 -1.50
C GLU A 219 20.57 38.28 -0.69
N PRO A 220 20.50 38.50 0.64
CA PRO A 220 19.50 37.88 1.50
C PRO A 220 18.11 38.50 1.28
N VAL A 221 17.17 37.66 0.84
CA VAL A 221 15.73 37.96 0.80
C VAL A 221 15.16 37.80 2.23
N PRO A 222 14.22 38.65 2.69
CA PRO A 222 13.76 38.66 4.08
C PRO A 222 13.11 37.35 4.51
N GLU A 223 13.38 36.94 5.76
CA GLU A 223 12.80 35.76 6.42
C GLU A 223 11.27 35.74 6.32
N PRO A 224 10.67 34.67 5.76
CA PRO A 224 9.25 34.42 5.98
C PRO A 224 9.05 34.04 7.44
N VAL A 225 8.21 34.83 8.11
CA VAL A 225 7.70 34.60 9.47
C VAL A 225 7.30 33.13 9.60
N HIS A 226 7.96 32.42 10.50
CA HIS A 226 7.61 31.05 10.87
C HIS A 226 6.16 30.99 11.37
N GLU A 227 5.23 30.57 10.50
CA GLU A 227 4.07 29.83 10.97
C GLU A 227 4.57 28.54 11.65
N PRO A 228 4.01 28.15 12.81
CA PRO A 228 4.45 26.94 13.49
C PRO A 228 4.31 25.75 12.54
N ALA A 229 5.42 25.05 12.32
CA ALA A 229 5.44 23.84 11.50
C ALA A 229 4.36 22.88 12.02
N PRO A 230 3.47 22.37 11.15
CA PRO A 230 2.55 21.33 11.57
C PRO A 230 3.36 20.12 12.05
N GLU A 231 2.95 19.55 13.19
CA GLU A 231 3.49 18.28 13.69
C GLU A 231 3.56 17.25 12.55
N PRO A 232 4.56 16.34 12.54
CA PRO A 232 4.65 15.31 11.51
C PRO A 232 3.35 14.51 11.49
N VAL A 233 2.54 14.74 10.46
CA VAL A 233 1.21 14.16 10.34
C VAL A 233 1.39 12.66 10.12
N LYS A 234 1.07 11.85 11.13
CA LYS A 234 0.87 10.42 10.91
C LYS A 234 -0.24 10.25 9.86
N HIS A 235 0.08 9.62 8.74
CA HIS A 235 -0.90 9.27 7.72
C HIS A 235 -1.84 8.18 8.28
N THR A 236 -2.95 8.62 8.86
CA THR A 236 -3.97 7.77 9.51
C THR A 236 -5.27 7.80 8.72
N ILE A 237 -6.08 6.76 8.83
CA ILE A 237 -7.40 6.71 8.20
C ILE A 237 -8.29 7.82 8.77
N ALA A 238 -8.19 8.08 10.08
CA ALA A 238 -8.91 9.20 10.71
C ALA A 238 -8.53 10.58 10.11
N SER A 239 -7.26 10.81 9.80
CA SER A 239 -6.81 12.05 9.14
C SER A 239 -7.26 12.11 7.67
N ALA A 240 -7.24 10.98 6.97
CA ALA A 240 -7.63 10.87 5.57
C ALA A 240 -9.14 11.11 5.36
N LEU A 241 -9.99 10.54 6.21
CA LEU A 241 -11.44 10.80 6.23
C LEU A 241 -11.74 12.29 6.48
N ARG A 242 -11.02 12.91 7.43
CA ARG A 242 -11.12 14.36 7.67
C ARG A 242 -10.72 15.16 6.43
N ALA A 243 -9.61 14.81 5.78
CA ALA A 243 -9.18 15.46 4.55
C ALA A 243 -10.26 15.36 3.46
N ARG A 244 -10.82 14.16 3.23
CA ARG A 244 -11.93 13.93 2.27
C ARG A 244 -13.13 14.83 2.54
N ARG A 245 -13.56 14.92 3.80
CA ARG A 245 -14.68 15.79 4.21
C ARG A 245 -14.41 17.25 3.86
N THR A 246 -13.19 17.74 4.12
CA THR A 246 -12.84 19.14 3.78
C THR A 246 -12.82 19.40 2.27
N MET A 247 -12.37 18.43 1.46
CA MET A 247 -12.38 18.53 0.00
C MET A 247 -13.80 18.64 -0.54
N ARG A 248 -14.72 17.80 -0.06
CA ARG A 248 -16.14 17.84 -0.46
C ARG A 248 -16.82 19.16 -0.08
N ILE A 249 -16.55 19.69 1.12
CA ILE A 249 -17.07 21.01 1.53
C ILE A 249 -16.52 22.13 0.65
N LYS A 250 -15.23 22.07 0.25
CA LYS A 250 -14.64 23.04 -0.69
C LYS A 250 -15.25 22.91 -2.08
N GLY A 251 -15.48 21.68 -2.57
CA GLY A 251 -16.18 21.39 -3.82
C GLY A 251 -17.57 22.00 -3.85
N ASN A 252 -18.41 21.70 -2.85
CA ASN A 252 -19.77 22.26 -2.73
C ASN A 252 -19.77 23.79 -2.68
N ARG A 253 -18.87 24.41 -1.89
CA ARG A 253 -18.73 25.88 -1.86
C ARG A 253 -18.29 26.47 -3.21
N SER A 254 -17.54 25.73 -4.03
CA SER A 254 -17.19 26.14 -5.39
C SER A 254 -18.43 26.10 -6.31
N TYR A 255 -19.20 25.01 -6.25
CA TYR A 255 -20.44 24.86 -7.01
C TYR A 255 -21.48 25.95 -6.68
N ASP A 256 -21.68 26.25 -5.39
CA ASP A 256 -22.60 27.31 -4.96
C ASP A 256 -22.18 28.69 -5.48
N LYS A 257 -20.88 29.00 -5.46
CA LYS A 257 -20.34 30.25 -6.03
C LYS A 257 -20.55 30.35 -7.54
N VAL A 258 -20.41 29.24 -8.28
CA VAL A 258 -20.67 29.20 -9.73
C VAL A 258 -22.17 29.40 -10.00
N ARG A 259 -23.03 28.70 -9.26
CA ARG A 259 -24.49 28.80 -9.38
C ARG A 259 -25.01 30.21 -9.09
N ASP A 260 -24.47 30.88 -8.08
CA ASP A 260 -24.81 32.26 -7.73
C ASP A 260 -24.38 33.26 -8.81
N ARG A 261 -23.21 33.07 -9.43
CA ARG A 261 -22.80 33.89 -10.59
C ARG A 261 -23.74 33.71 -11.76
N VAL A 262 -24.08 32.47 -12.12
CA VAL A 262 -25.00 32.18 -13.24
C VAL A 262 -26.39 32.80 -12.99
N SER A 263 -26.87 32.72 -11.76
CA SER A 263 -28.17 33.29 -11.36
C SER A 263 -28.18 34.83 -11.39
N LYS A 264 -27.08 35.50 -11.00
CA LYS A 264 -26.93 36.96 -11.12
C LYS A 264 -26.88 37.40 -12.58
N THR A 265 -26.13 36.68 -13.44
CA THR A 265 -26.05 36.98 -14.87
C THR A 265 -27.40 36.80 -15.56
N ARG A 266 -28.15 35.74 -15.22
CA ARG A 266 -29.48 35.47 -15.80
C ARG A 266 -30.53 36.52 -15.43
N LYS A 267 -30.48 37.07 -14.20
CA LYS A 267 -31.34 38.19 -13.77
C LYS A 267 -31.00 39.51 -14.49
N HIS A 268 -29.73 39.74 -14.83
CA HIS A 268 -29.31 40.92 -15.59
C HIS A 268 -29.77 40.90 -17.05
N VAL A 269 -29.87 39.71 -17.65
CA VAL A 269 -30.32 39.54 -19.05
C VAL A 269 -31.84 39.66 -19.18
N LEU A 270 -32.63 39.27 -18.17
CA LEU A 270 -34.09 39.39 -18.20
C LEU A 270 -34.63 40.81 -17.89
N ASN A 271 -33.80 41.71 -17.34
CA ASN A 271 -34.17 43.07 -16.97
C ASN A 271 -33.68 44.14 -17.98
N ARG A 272 -33.27 43.74 -19.18
CA ARG A 272 -32.97 44.60 -20.33
C ARG A 272 -33.93 44.30 -21.46
#